data_AF-A0A966W1Z3-F1
#
_entry.id   AF-A0A966W1Z3-F1
#
_cell.length_a   1.000
_cell.length_b   1.000
_cell.length_c   1.000
_cell.angle_alpha   90.00
_cell.angle_beta   90.00
_cell.angle_gamma   90.00
#
_symmetry.space_group_name_H-M   'P 1'
#
loop_
_entity.id
_entity.type
_entity.pdbx_description
1 polymer ?
#
loop_
_entity_poly.entity_id
_entity_poly.type
_entity_poly.pdbx_seq_one_letter_code
_entity_poly.pdbx_strand_id
1 'polypeptide(L)'
;NGQRVLASRLGWRITGRFVRHYFGRVFNYPHSVFTDEMLRPELQDTAIFADGVDNIVTTARGVAAHYFADGGVELACPPLLALLHIMRDGQHEGRELSHPEIRALFTRESLLASDWYAERLKAQQVADVKLWQRRVKNLEAFLARANTRMVSAQLNIRDRLDLAWAELRWASAPDYLGTLRGTLGVQPRLR
;
A
#
# COMPACT_ATOMS: atom_id res chain seq x y z
N ASN A 1 11.11 -23.13 25.89
CA ASN A 1 10.81 -24.54 25.54
C ASN A 1 11.53 -25.02 24.27
N GLY A 2 12.76 -24.57 23.98
CA GLY A 2 13.52 -25.00 22.78
C GLY A 2 12.99 -24.49 21.42
N GLN A 3 11.82 -23.84 21.39
CA GLN A 3 11.26 -23.24 20.19
C GLN A 3 11.91 -21.90 19.87
N ARG A 4 12.07 -21.63 18.56
CA ARG A 4 12.62 -20.37 18.05
C ARG A 4 11.58 -19.26 18.18
N VAL A 5 11.90 -18.20 18.94
CA VAL A 5 11.06 -17.00 19.06
C VAL A 5 11.36 -16.04 17.91
N LEU A 6 10.36 -15.74 17.08
CA LEU A 6 10.50 -14.86 15.91
C LEU A 6 10.32 -13.37 16.24
N ALA A 7 11.00 -12.89 17.29
CA ALA A 7 10.88 -11.51 17.78
C ALA A 7 11.29 -10.44 16.76
N SER A 8 12.05 -10.81 15.71
CA SER A 8 12.40 -9.92 14.60
C SER A 8 11.17 -9.41 13.82
N ARG A 9 10.00 -10.05 13.95
CA ARG A 9 8.73 -9.58 13.38
C ARG A 9 8.19 -8.31 14.04
N LEU A 10 8.67 -7.96 15.24
CA LEU A 10 8.28 -6.74 15.95
C LEU A 10 8.97 -5.47 15.41
N GLY A 11 9.95 -5.61 14.51
CA GLY A 11 10.66 -4.49 13.93
C GLY A 11 11.57 -3.78 14.95
N TRP A 12 11.45 -2.45 15.03
CA TRP A 12 12.27 -1.61 15.89
C TRP A 12 11.47 -1.05 17.06
N ARG A 13 12.18 -0.74 18.15
CA ARG A 13 11.62 -0.06 19.33
C ARG A 13 12.48 1.11 19.75
N ILE A 14 11.86 2.09 20.41
CA ILE A 14 12.59 3.17 21.08
C ILE A 14 13.43 2.62 22.24
N THR A 15 14.44 3.38 22.67
CA THR A 15 15.31 3.02 23.79
C THR A 15 15.41 4.17 24.77
N GLY A 16 16.02 3.94 25.94
CA GLY A 16 16.27 5.01 26.91
C GLY A 16 17.08 6.18 26.34
N ARG A 17 17.94 5.94 25.34
CA ARG A 17 18.65 7.02 24.62
C ARG A 17 17.69 7.91 23.84
N PHE A 18 16.71 7.32 23.16
CA PHE A 18 15.68 8.07 22.43
C PHE A 18 14.86 8.93 23.39
N VAL A 19 14.43 8.34 24.51
CA VAL A 19 13.67 9.03 25.55
C VAL A 19 14.48 10.22 26.10
N ARG A 20 15.71 10.02 26.56
CA ARG A 20 16.54 11.12 27.10
C ARG A 20 16.77 12.25 26.10
N HIS A 21 16.96 11.93 24.82
CA HIS A 21 17.31 12.94 23.81
C HIS A 21 16.09 13.72 23.30
N TYR A 22 14.94 13.06 23.14
CA TYR A 22 13.79 13.68 22.49
C TYR A 22 12.65 14.03 23.46
N PHE A 23 12.45 13.28 24.54
CA PHE A 23 11.31 13.49 25.44
C PHE A 23 11.50 14.68 26.39
N GLY A 24 12.72 15.21 26.53
CA GLY A 24 13.00 16.43 27.29
C GLY A 24 12.29 17.68 26.74
N ARG A 25 11.73 17.61 25.52
CA ARG A 25 10.92 18.68 24.91
C ARG A 25 9.49 18.75 25.45
N VAL A 26 9.04 17.69 26.13
CA VAL A 26 7.67 17.57 26.66
C VAL A 26 7.70 17.40 28.19
N PHE A 27 8.70 16.69 28.72
CA PHE A 27 8.81 16.36 30.13
C PHE A 27 10.06 16.95 30.76
N ASN A 28 9.93 17.51 31.96
CA ASN A 28 11.06 18.05 32.73
C ASN A 28 12.05 16.97 33.18
N TYR A 29 11.57 15.75 33.43
CA TYR A 29 12.37 14.60 33.84
C TYR A 29 12.16 13.42 32.88
N PRO A 30 12.71 13.47 31.66
CA PRO A 30 12.40 12.48 30.62
C PRO A 30 12.85 11.06 30.99
N HIS A 31 13.87 10.92 31.83
CA HIS A 31 14.40 9.63 32.25
C HIS A 31 13.48 8.86 33.21
N SER A 32 12.52 9.52 33.87
CA SER A 32 11.56 8.89 34.78
C SER A 32 10.23 8.56 34.11
N VAL A 33 10.05 8.93 32.84
CA VAL A 33 8.78 8.72 32.11
C VAL A 33 8.54 7.25 31.80
N PHE A 34 9.60 6.51 31.48
CA PHE A 34 9.54 5.08 31.23
C PHE A 34 10.58 4.36 32.07
N THR A 35 10.14 3.32 32.78
CA THR A 35 11.06 2.38 33.44
C THR A 35 11.74 1.48 32.40
N ASP A 36 12.80 0.78 32.81
CA ASP A 36 13.46 -0.19 31.94
C ASP A 36 12.51 -1.30 31.49
N GLU A 37 11.63 -1.78 32.37
CA GLU A 37 10.60 -2.79 32.08
C GLU A 37 9.53 -2.29 31.10
N MET A 38 9.24 -0.99 31.06
CA MET A 38 8.32 -0.43 30.05
C MET A 38 8.97 -0.36 28.66
N LEU A 39 10.27 -0.04 28.59
CA LEU A 39 11.03 0.01 27.33
C LEU A 39 11.44 -1.39 26.84
N ARG A 40 11.56 -2.33 27.76
CA ARG A 40 11.98 -3.71 27.57
C ARG A 40 10.98 -4.65 28.25
N PRO A 41 9.76 -4.79 27.70
CA PRO A 41 8.70 -5.59 28.32
C PRO A 41 9.09 -7.06 28.53
N GLU A 42 10.08 -7.57 27.80
CA GLU A 42 10.64 -8.91 28.03
C GLU A 42 11.29 -9.11 29.41
N LEU A 43 11.60 -8.02 30.14
CA LEU A 43 12.15 -8.05 31.49
C LEU A 43 11.08 -8.34 32.55
N GLN A 44 9.80 -8.05 32.26
CA GLN A 44 8.70 -8.29 33.21
C GLN A 44 8.44 -9.79 33.33
N ASP A 45 8.32 -10.46 32.18
CA ASP A 45 8.24 -11.91 32.08
C ASP A 45 8.66 -12.37 30.67
N THR A 46 9.75 -13.11 30.60
CA THR A 46 10.31 -13.59 29.33
C THR A 46 9.45 -14.67 28.68
N ALA A 47 8.75 -15.50 29.46
CA ALA A 47 7.86 -16.53 28.94
C ALA A 47 6.61 -15.88 28.32
N ILE A 48 6.00 -14.94 29.02
CA ILE A 48 4.84 -14.19 28.51
C ILE A 48 5.21 -13.39 27.26
N PHE A 49 6.41 -12.81 27.21
CA PHE A 49 6.90 -12.12 26.00
C PHE A 49 7.02 -13.09 24.82
N ALA A 50 7.61 -14.28 25.02
CA ALA A 50 7.76 -15.28 23.97
C ALA A 50 6.39 -15.79 23.48
N ASP A 51 5.45 -16.06 24.40
CA ASP A 51 4.09 -16.47 24.07
C ASP A 51 3.34 -15.38 23.30
N GLY A 52 3.52 -14.11 23.67
CA GLY A 52 2.98 -12.96 22.93
C GLY A 52 3.48 -12.90 21.48
N VAL A 53 4.77 -13.15 21.26
CA VAL A 53 5.35 -13.23 19.91
C VAL A 53 4.81 -14.42 19.13
N ASP A 54 4.67 -15.59 19.75
CA ASP A 54 4.12 -16.78 19.09
C ASP A 54 2.66 -16.56 18.67
N ASN A 55 1.86 -15.93 19.53
CA ASN A 55 0.49 -15.54 19.19
C ASN A 55 0.44 -14.66 17.94
N ILE A 56 1.31 -13.65 17.82
CA ILE A 56 1.42 -12.81 16.62
C ILE A 56 1.76 -13.65 15.38
N VAL A 57 2.72 -14.58 15.50
CA VAL A 57 3.14 -15.46 14.39
C VAL A 57 2.00 -16.37 13.95
N THR A 58 1.28 -16.96 14.91
CA THR A 58 0.17 -17.87 14.68
C THR A 58 -1.02 -17.14 14.04
N THR A 59 -1.37 -15.95 14.53
CA THR A 59 -2.39 -15.11 13.90
C THR A 59 -1.99 -14.73 12.47
N ALA A 60 -0.75 -14.30 12.25
CA ALA A 60 -0.26 -13.96 10.90
C ALA A 60 -0.36 -15.15 9.94
N ARG A 61 -0.06 -16.37 10.39
CA ARG A 61 -0.22 -17.60 9.61
C ARG A 61 -1.69 -17.83 9.22
N GLY A 62 -2.61 -17.70 10.18
CA GLY A 62 -4.05 -17.85 9.94
C GLY A 62 -4.58 -16.83 8.93
N VAL A 63 -4.19 -15.55 9.08
CA VAL A 63 -4.56 -14.49 8.13
C VAL A 63 -4.03 -14.79 6.73
N ALA A 64 -2.76 -15.18 6.60
CA ALA A 64 -2.21 -15.52 5.30
C ALA A 64 -2.95 -16.70 4.65
N ALA A 65 -3.30 -17.72 5.43
CA ALA A 65 -4.01 -18.90 4.92
C ALA A 65 -5.35 -18.53 4.22
N HIS A 66 -6.06 -17.50 4.68
CA HIS A 66 -7.29 -17.04 4.02
C HIS A 66 -7.06 -16.57 2.58
N TYR A 67 -6.00 -15.79 2.32
CA TYR A 67 -5.66 -15.33 0.97
C TYR A 67 -5.33 -16.47 -0.01
N PHE A 68 -4.82 -17.60 0.51
CA PHE A 68 -4.59 -18.78 -0.32
C PHE A 68 -5.86 -19.59 -0.53
N ALA A 69 -6.74 -19.64 0.48
CA ALA A 69 -7.99 -20.39 0.42
C ALA A 69 -9.00 -19.77 -0.57
N ASP A 70 -9.02 -18.44 -0.69
CA ASP A 70 -9.95 -17.71 -1.56
C ASP A 70 -9.36 -17.33 -2.94
N GLY A 71 -8.10 -17.69 -3.20
CA GLY A 71 -7.38 -17.33 -4.43
C GLY A 71 -6.94 -15.86 -4.50
N GLY A 72 -7.19 -15.05 -3.47
CA GLY A 72 -6.79 -13.64 -3.40
C GLY A 72 -5.28 -13.43 -3.51
N VAL A 73 -4.49 -14.44 -3.15
CA VAL A 73 -3.04 -14.45 -3.32
C VAL A 73 -2.60 -14.24 -4.78
N GLU A 74 -3.41 -14.65 -5.77
CA GLU A 74 -3.10 -14.47 -7.20
C GLU A 74 -3.15 -13.00 -7.66
N LEU A 75 -3.77 -12.14 -6.85
CA LEU A 75 -3.86 -10.69 -7.09
C LEU A 75 -2.76 -9.92 -6.35
N ALA A 76 -2.01 -10.56 -5.47
CA ALA A 76 -0.94 -9.93 -4.70
C ALA A 76 0.21 -9.53 -5.63
N CYS A 77 0.74 -8.32 -5.44
CA CYS A 77 1.99 -7.95 -6.10
C CYS A 77 3.15 -8.79 -5.54
N PRO A 78 4.26 -8.94 -6.29
CA PRO A 78 5.37 -9.82 -5.91
C PRO A 78 5.88 -9.69 -4.45
N PRO A 79 6.12 -8.48 -3.89
CA PRO A 79 6.56 -8.38 -2.49
C PRO A 79 5.53 -8.93 -1.49
N LEU A 80 4.23 -8.71 -1.74
CA LEU A 80 3.17 -9.19 -0.86
C LEU A 80 2.92 -10.69 -1.03
N LEU A 81 3.05 -11.22 -2.24
CA LEU A 81 3.00 -12.66 -2.50
C LEU A 81 4.08 -13.39 -1.68
N ALA A 82 5.33 -12.91 -1.76
CA ALA A 82 6.43 -13.46 -0.99
C ALA A 82 6.17 -13.38 0.53
N LEU A 83 5.63 -12.25 1.00
CA LEU A 83 5.31 -12.07 2.42
C LEU A 83 4.19 -13.01 2.89
N LEU A 84 3.14 -13.22 2.10
CA LEU A 84 2.05 -14.16 2.40
C LEU A 84 2.57 -15.59 2.51
N HIS A 85 3.45 -16.00 1.60
CA HIS A 85 4.16 -17.29 1.70
C HIS A 85 5.00 -17.38 2.99
N ILE A 86 5.79 -16.36 3.32
CA ILE A 86 6.58 -16.35 4.56
C ILE A 86 5.70 -16.39 5.80
N MET A 87 4.54 -15.73 5.80
CA MET A 87 3.59 -15.77 6.89
C MET A 87 3.00 -17.17 7.09
N ARG A 88 2.60 -17.83 6.01
CA ARG A 88 1.97 -19.16 6.04
C ARG A 88 2.99 -20.29 6.25
N ASP A 89 4.02 -20.30 5.42
CA ASP A 89 4.95 -21.42 5.21
C ASP A 89 6.32 -21.18 5.88
N GLY A 90 6.56 -19.96 6.39
CA GLY A 90 7.85 -19.56 6.98
C GLY A 90 8.91 -19.12 5.96
N GLN A 91 8.67 -19.35 4.67
CA GLN A 91 9.62 -19.11 3.59
C GLN A 91 8.91 -18.87 2.26
N HIS A 92 9.62 -18.22 1.33
CA HIS A 92 9.24 -18.11 -0.07
C HIS A 92 10.45 -18.49 -0.92
N GLU A 93 10.33 -19.51 -1.77
CA GLU A 93 11.42 -19.99 -2.64
C GLU A 93 12.74 -20.32 -1.89
N GLY A 94 12.62 -20.94 -0.72
CA GLY A 94 13.72 -21.28 0.18
C GLY A 94 14.20 -20.13 1.07
N ARG A 95 13.57 -18.96 1.00
CA ARG A 95 14.07 -17.72 1.62
C ARG A 95 13.18 -17.27 2.78
N GLU A 96 13.80 -17.06 3.94
CA GLU A 96 13.14 -16.47 5.11
C GLU A 96 13.03 -14.93 4.97
N LEU A 97 12.27 -14.31 5.89
CA LEU A 97 12.04 -12.87 5.95
C LEU A 97 13.33 -12.02 5.95
N SER A 98 14.43 -12.52 6.53
CA SER A 98 15.70 -11.80 6.61
C SER A 98 16.51 -11.84 5.31
N HIS A 99 16.12 -12.64 4.32
CA HIS A 99 16.90 -12.81 3.10
C HIS A 99 16.99 -11.49 2.32
N PRO A 100 18.19 -11.07 1.86
CA PRO A 100 18.39 -9.79 1.18
C PRO A 100 17.48 -9.60 -0.04
N GLU A 101 17.28 -10.65 -0.84
CA GLU A 101 16.40 -10.58 -2.01
C GLU A 101 14.92 -10.35 -1.63
N ILE A 102 14.44 -10.96 -0.54
CA ILE A 102 13.08 -10.68 -0.05
C ILE A 102 12.96 -9.22 0.38
N ARG A 103 13.98 -8.69 1.08
CA ARG A 103 14.00 -7.28 1.50
C ARG A 103 14.09 -6.33 0.31
N ALA A 104 14.84 -6.68 -0.73
CA ALA A 104 15.03 -5.88 -1.93
C ALA A 104 13.70 -5.62 -2.66
N LEU A 105 12.74 -6.57 -2.63
CA LEU A 105 11.41 -6.39 -3.23
C LEU A 105 10.63 -5.20 -2.65
N PHE A 106 10.94 -4.78 -1.42
CA PHE A 106 10.27 -3.67 -0.72
C PHE A 106 11.00 -2.33 -0.87
N THR A 107 12.10 -2.28 -1.61
CA THR A 107 12.81 -1.01 -1.84
C THR A 107 12.06 -0.17 -2.88
N ARG A 108 12.19 1.16 -2.75
CA ARG A 108 11.59 2.11 -3.67
C ARG A 108 12.13 1.91 -5.09
N GLU A 109 13.42 1.63 -5.19
CA GLU A 109 14.16 1.44 -6.43
C GLU A 109 13.63 0.20 -7.17
N SER A 110 13.52 -0.94 -6.48
CA SER A 110 12.95 -2.16 -7.05
C SER A 110 11.49 -1.97 -7.47
N LEU A 111 10.67 -1.27 -6.67
CA LEU A 111 9.29 -1.00 -7.03
C LEU A 111 9.20 -0.16 -8.30
N LEU A 112 9.92 0.97 -8.36
CA LEU A 112 9.88 1.89 -9.51
C LEU A 112 10.47 1.31 -10.79
N ALA A 113 11.35 0.32 -10.69
CA ALA A 113 11.94 -0.39 -11.82
C ALA A 113 11.13 -1.62 -12.27
N SER A 114 10.13 -2.05 -11.49
CA SER A 114 9.42 -3.30 -11.74
C SER A 114 8.34 -3.21 -12.82
N ASP A 115 8.18 -4.30 -13.58
CA ASP A 115 7.15 -4.43 -14.60
C ASP A 115 5.74 -4.40 -14.01
N TRP A 116 5.53 -5.04 -12.85
CA TRP A 116 4.21 -5.07 -12.19
C TRP A 116 3.76 -3.66 -11.78
N TYR A 117 4.68 -2.78 -11.38
CA TYR A 117 4.37 -1.39 -11.09
C TYR A 117 4.05 -0.61 -12.37
N ALA A 118 4.84 -0.80 -13.44
CA ALA A 118 4.56 -0.20 -14.74
C ALA A 118 3.19 -0.63 -15.29
N GLU A 119 2.79 -1.88 -15.08
CA GLU A 119 1.46 -2.39 -15.45
C GLU A 119 0.33 -1.65 -14.70
N ARG A 120 0.51 -1.36 -13.41
CA ARG A 120 -0.46 -0.57 -12.62
C ARG A 120 -0.63 0.85 -13.13
N LEU A 121 0.44 1.48 -13.59
CA LEU A 121 0.38 2.83 -14.17
C LEU A 121 -0.32 2.83 -15.54
N LYS A 122 -0.04 1.80 -16.36
CA LYS A 122 -0.76 1.60 -17.62
C LYS A 122 -2.25 1.36 -17.39
N ALA A 123 -2.59 0.53 -16.40
CA ALA A 123 -3.99 0.29 -16.02
C ALA A 123 -4.69 1.57 -15.56
N GLN A 124 -4.00 2.42 -14.79
CA GLN A 124 -4.48 3.75 -14.39
C GLN A 124 -4.77 4.63 -15.61
N GLN A 125 -3.83 4.74 -16.55
CA GLN A 125 -4.03 5.50 -17.78
C GLN A 125 -5.27 5.02 -18.56
N VAL A 126 -5.42 3.71 -18.73
CA VAL A 126 -6.59 3.12 -19.40
C VAL A 126 -7.88 3.45 -18.66
N ALA A 127 -7.88 3.38 -17.33
CA ALA A 127 -9.04 3.74 -16.51
C ALA A 127 -9.41 5.22 -16.66
N ASP A 128 -8.41 6.11 -16.66
CA ASP A 128 -8.61 7.55 -16.82
C ASP A 128 -9.15 7.89 -18.22
N VAL A 129 -8.60 7.28 -19.27
CA VAL A 129 -9.12 7.43 -20.64
C VAL A 129 -10.58 6.98 -20.72
N LYS A 130 -10.93 5.80 -20.17
CA LYS A 130 -12.33 5.33 -20.13
C LYS A 130 -13.24 6.28 -19.34
N LEU A 131 -12.74 6.82 -18.23
CA LEU A 131 -13.49 7.79 -17.41
C LEU A 131 -13.80 9.05 -18.21
N TRP A 132 -12.82 9.63 -18.88
CA TRP A 132 -12.99 10.85 -19.66
C TRP A 132 -13.82 10.63 -20.93
N GLN A 133 -13.66 9.50 -21.62
CA GLN A 133 -14.55 9.09 -22.72
C GLN A 133 -16.02 9.05 -22.28
N ARG A 134 -16.29 8.44 -21.11
CA ARG A 134 -17.64 8.40 -20.55
C ARG A 134 -18.17 9.80 -20.21
N ARG A 135 -17.32 10.68 -19.68
CA ARG A 135 -17.70 12.08 -19.39
C ARG A 135 -18.05 12.85 -20.66
N VAL A 136 -17.21 12.77 -21.69
CA VAL A 136 -17.48 13.36 -23.02
C VAL A 136 -18.81 12.87 -23.56
N LYS A 137 -19.00 11.55 -23.65
CA LYS A 137 -20.25 10.94 -24.14
C LYS A 137 -21.48 11.43 -23.38
N ASN A 138 -21.39 11.51 -22.05
CA ASN A 138 -22.50 11.96 -21.22
C ASN A 138 -22.84 13.44 -21.43
N LEU A 139 -21.82 14.30 -21.59
CA LEU A 139 -22.00 15.74 -21.82
C LEU A 139 -22.56 16.00 -23.22
N GLU A 140 -22.08 15.30 -24.25
CA GLU A 140 -22.63 15.36 -25.62
C GLU A 140 -24.09 14.90 -25.66
N ALA A 141 -24.39 13.76 -25.03
CA ALA A 141 -25.76 13.24 -24.93
C ALA A 141 -26.68 14.20 -24.17
N PHE A 142 -26.18 14.91 -23.17
CA PHE A 142 -26.95 15.93 -22.46
C PHE A 142 -27.25 17.13 -23.37
N LEU A 143 -26.24 17.66 -24.09
CA LEU A 143 -26.39 18.80 -24.99
C LEU A 143 -27.30 18.51 -26.20
N ALA A 144 -27.37 17.26 -26.66
CA ALA A 144 -28.22 16.86 -27.78
C ALA A 144 -29.73 16.82 -27.45
N ARG A 145 -30.12 16.90 -26.18
CA ARG A 145 -31.54 16.86 -25.76
C ARG A 145 -32.23 18.19 -26.03
N ALA A 146 -33.36 18.16 -26.74
CA ALA A 146 -34.09 19.34 -27.21
C ALA A 146 -34.41 20.41 -26.14
N ASN A 147 -34.67 19.99 -24.90
CA ASN A 147 -35.10 20.87 -23.80
C ASN A 147 -33.97 21.32 -22.85
N THR A 148 -32.70 21.12 -23.22
CA THR A 148 -31.56 21.41 -22.31
C THR A 148 -30.87 22.73 -22.59
N ARG A 149 -31.28 23.51 -23.61
CA ARG A 149 -30.57 24.73 -24.05
C ARG A 149 -30.32 25.75 -22.93
N MET A 150 -31.35 26.10 -22.17
CA MET A 150 -31.24 27.09 -21.08
C MET A 150 -30.38 26.59 -19.93
N VAL A 151 -30.59 25.34 -19.49
CA VAL A 151 -29.83 24.71 -18.40
C VAL A 151 -28.36 24.50 -18.80
N SER A 152 -28.10 24.16 -20.07
CA SER A 152 -26.74 23.96 -20.59
C SER A 152 -25.91 25.24 -20.58
N ALA A 153 -26.55 26.38 -20.87
CA ALA A 153 -25.93 27.69 -20.77
C ALA A 153 -25.68 28.08 -19.30
N GLN A 154 -26.67 27.88 -18.42
CA GLN A 154 -26.51 28.19 -16.98
C GLN A 154 -25.40 27.39 -16.29
N LEU A 155 -25.21 26.13 -16.68
CA LEU A 155 -24.22 25.23 -16.08
C LEU A 155 -22.87 25.19 -16.82
N ASN A 156 -22.68 26.03 -17.85
CA ASN A 156 -21.50 26.05 -18.72
C ASN A 156 -21.11 24.67 -19.24
N ILE A 157 -22.09 23.90 -19.73
CA ILE A 157 -21.88 22.50 -20.13
C ILE A 157 -20.93 22.38 -21.33
N ARG A 158 -20.90 23.39 -22.21
CA ARG A 158 -19.97 23.42 -23.35
C ARG A 158 -18.52 23.54 -22.89
N ASP A 159 -18.21 24.48 -22.01
CA ASP A 159 -16.85 24.64 -21.46
C ASP A 159 -16.39 23.38 -20.73
N ARG A 160 -17.30 22.70 -20.00
CA ARG A 160 -17.02 21.42 -19.35
C ARG A 160 -16.75 20.30 -20.37
N LEU A 161 -17.42 20.31 -21.52
CA LEU A 161 -17.16 19.38 -22.60
C LEU A 161 -15.79 19.64 -23.24
N ASP A 162 -15.43 20.90 -23.46
CA ASP A 162 -14.11 21.27 -23.99
C ASP A 162 -12.98 20.85 -23.04
N LEU A 163 -13.17 21.06 -21.73
CA LEU A 163 -12.27 20.53 -20.70
C LEU A 163 -12.20 19.01 -20.74
N ALA A 164 -13.34 18.32 -20.79
CA ALA A 164 -13.36 16.86 -20.84
C ALA A 164 -12.63 16.30 -22.07
N TRP A 165 -12.74 16.98 -23.22
CA TRP A 165 -11.97 16.65 -24.42
C TRP A 165 -10.48 16.92 -24.25
N ALA A 166 -10.08 18.03 -23.62
CA ALA A 166 -8.68 18.33 -23.33
C ALA A 166 -8.06 17.29 -22.40
N GLU A 167 -8.75 16.93 -21.33
CA GLU A 167 -8.34 15.91 -20.37
C GLU A 167 -8.28 14.52 -21.00
N LEU A 168 -9.24 14.17 -21.88
CA LEU A 168 -9.18 12.92 -22.64
C LEU A 168 -7.94 12.87 -23.54
N ARG A 169 -7.63 13.95 -24.25
CA ARG A 169 -6.43 14.03 -25.10
C ARG A 169 -5.16 13.89 -24.26
N TRP A 170 -5.12 14.57 -23.11
CA TRP A 170 -3.98 14.51 -22.20
C TRP A 170 -3.80 13.12 -21.61
N ALA A 171 -4.84 12.49 -21.06
CA ALA A 171 -4.79 11.14 -20.51
C ALA A 171 -4.39 10.10 -21.57
N SER A 172 -4.74 10.33 -22.84
CA SER A 172 -4.36 9.44 -23.96
C SER A 172 -2.92 9.64 -24.43
N ALA A 173 -2.24 10.71 -24.01
CA ALA A 173 -0.89 11.01 -24.44
C ALA A 173 0.14 10.05 -23.80
N PRO A 174 1.21 9.65 -24.51
CA PRO A 174 2.27 8.81 -23.93
C PRO A 174 2.91 9.42 -22.68
N ASP A 175 3.10 10.74 -22.68
CA ASP A 175 3.75 11.48 -21.60
C ASP A 175 2.95 11.49 -20.29
N TYR A 176 1.64 11.18 -20.35
CA TYR A 176 0.79 11.06 -19.17
C TYR A 176 1.30 9.98 -18.20
N LEU A 177 1.87 8.89 -18.70
CA LEU A 177 2.46 7.85 -17.83
C LEU A 177 3.60 8.40 -16.96
N GLY A 178 4.32 9.39 -17.45
CA GLY A 178 5.38 10.07 -16.70
C GLY A 178 4.84 10.78 -15.45
N THR A 179 3.63 11.36 -15.52
CA THR A 179 3.02 12.07 -14.38
C THR A 179 2.45 11.13 -13.33
N LEU A 180 2.11 9.89 -13.73
CA LEU A 180 1.63 8.86 -12.82
C LEU A 180 2.75 8.17 -12.03
N ARG A 181 4.00 8.31 -12.44
CA ARG A 181 5.14 7.70 -11.75
C ARG A 181 5.28 8.26 -10.34
N GLY A 182 5.27 7.38 -9.34
CA GLY A 182 5.25 7.72 -7.92
C GLY A 182 3.86 7.65 -7.29
N THR A 183 2.79 7.52 -8.08
CA THR A 183 1.43 7.23 -7.58
C THR A 183 1.23 5.73 -7.37
N LEU A 184 0.09 5.33 -6.80
CA LEU A 184 -0.25 3.93 -6.54
C LEU A 184 -0.68 3.14 -7.80
N GLY A 185 -1.10 3.85 -8.86
CA GLY A 185 -1.77 3.27 -10.01
C GLY A 185 -3.05 2.49 -9.64
N VAL A 186 -3.53 1.67 -10.57
CA VAL A 186 -4.75 0.85 -10.42
C VAL A 186 -4.43 -0.62 -10.56
N GLN A 187 -5.18 -1.47 -9.88
CA GLN A 187 -5.02 -2.92 -10.02
C GLN A 187 -5.43 -3.36 -11.43
N PRO A 188 -4.53 -3.93 -12.26
CA PRO A 188 -4.79 -4.19 -13.67
C PRO A 188 -5.92 -5.19 -13.93
N ARG A 189 -6.15 -6.08 -12.96
CA ARG A 189 -7.19 -7.12 -13.01
C ARG A 189 -8.54 -6.68 -12.40
N LEU A 190 -8.73 -5.40 -12.08
CA LEU A 190 -10.05 -4.90 -11.71
C LEU A 190 -10.96 -4.94 -12.93
N ARG A 191 -11.96 -5.84 -12.88
CA ARG A 191 -13.08 -5.88 -13.81
C ARG A 191 -14.05 -4.74 -13.51
#